data_AF-A0A452RND7-F1
#
_entry.id   AF-A0A452RND7-F1
#
_cell.length_a   1.000
_cell.length_b   1.000
_cell.length_c   1.000
_cell.angle_alpha   90.00
_cell.angle_beta   90.00
_cell.angle_gamma   90.00
#
_symmetry.space_group_name_H-M   'P 1'
#
loop_
_entity.id
_entity.type
_entity.pdbx_description
1 polymer ?
#
loop_
_entity_poly.entity_id
_entity_poly.type
_entity_poly.pdbx_seq_one_letter_code
_entity_poly.pdbx_strand_id
1 'polypeptide(L)'
;CVFFLVFRSTSNKVDLKCGLEECAVALNLFLSNKFTDALELLRPWAKESMYHALGYSTIVVLQAVMTFEQQDIQNGISAMKDALQTCQKYRKKCTVVESFSKEMHAEICYAECLLQKAALTFVQDENMINFIKGGLKIRTILIFSTNRCLLYFTEMWRITYKYLPCFMKTEAFPVAFLGTGEVNVVEAESLLAPFLQQFPNGSLMLFYHARIELLKGNVEEAQEIFRKCISVQEEWKQFHHLCYWELMWIYVFQQNWMEAYYYSDLLCKESKWSKATYVFLKAAILSMLPEEDVAATKEDVVTLFRQVDSLKQRIAGKSIPTEKFAVRKSRRYSASLPAPVKLIVPALEMMYVWNGFPIVSKRKDLSENLLVTVEKAEAALQNENISDYSVDDECLVKLLKGCCLKNLQRPLQAELCFNHVIQSEKLLKYDHYLVPFTLFELAFLYKSQGEIDKAIKTLETAR
;
A
#
# COMPACT_ATOMS: atom_id res chain seq x y z
N CYS A 1 11.62 -35.52 -9.40
CA CYS A 1 10.60 -36.54 -9.70
C CYS A 1 10.56 -37.75 -8.74
N VAL A 2 11.00 -37.68 -7.46
CA VAL A 2 10.92 -38.84 -6.54
C VAL A 2 10.26 -38.53 -5.18
N PHE A 3 9.79 -37.31 -4.93
CA PHE A 3 9.09 -36.96 -3.67
C PHE A 3 7.55 -36.96 -3.76
N PHE A 4 6.97 -37.29 -4.92
CA PHE A 4 5.53 -37.14 -5.19
C PHE A 4 4.67 -38.39 -4.93
N LEU A 5 5.20 -39.46 -4.32
CA LEU A 5 4.57 -40.79 -4.37
C LEU A 5 4.18 -41.46 -3.04
N VAL A 6 4.17 -40.78 -1.89
CA VAL A 6 3.94 -41.48 -0.60
C VAL A 6 2.67 -41.10 0.18
N PHE A 7 1.74 -40.30 -0.37
CA PHE A 7 0.43 -40.09 0.27
C PHE A 7 -0.75 -40.18 -0.72
N ARG A 8 -0.87 -41.29 -1.45
CA ARG A 8 -2.18 -41.66 -2.03
C ARG A 8 -2.91 -42.57 -1.06
N SER A 9 -3.69 -41.95 -0.17
CA SER A 9 -4.75 -42.64 0.55
C SER A 9 -5.72 -43.26 -0.46
N THR A 10 -5.99 -44.55 -0.34
CA THR A 10 -6.97 -45.31 -1.14
C THR A 10 -8.43 -44.96 -0.80
N SER A 11 -8.66 -43.87 -0.06
CA SER A 11 -9.97 -43.32 0.27
C SER A 11 -10.30 -42.16 -0.68
N ASN A 12 -11.46 -42.19 -1.34
CA ASN A 12 -12.05 -41.09 -2.12
C ASN A 12 -12.41 -39.85 -1.26
N LYS A 13 -11.81 -39.68 -0.07
CA LYS A 13 -12.01 -38.56 0.85
C LYS A 13 -10.69 -38.22 1.52
N VAL A 14 -10.28 -36.96 1.38
CA VAL A 14 -9.16 -36.35 2.11
C VAL A 14 -9.55 -36.22 3.59
N ASP A 15 -8.76 -36.82 4.48
CA ASP A 15 -8.96 -36.62 5.92
C ASP A 15 -8.48 -35.22 6.35
N LEU A 16 -8.93 -34.76 7.53
CA LEU A 16 -8.63 -33.41 8.04
C LEU A 16 -7.11 -33.15 8.18
N LYS A 17 -6.37 -34.12 8.70
CA LYS A 17 -4.93 -34.03 8.95
C LYS A 17 -4.17 -34.00 7.63
N CYS A 18 -4.51 -34.90 6.71
CA CYS A 18 -3.94 -34.90 5.35
C CYS A 18 -4.16 -33.55 4.66
N GLY A 19 -5.39 -33.01 4.71
CA GLY A 19 -5.69 -31.71 4.11
C GLY A 19 -4.92 -30.54 4.75
N LEU A 20 -4.66 -30.61 6.06
CA LEU A 20 -3.84 -29.62 6.76
C LEU A 20 -2.36 -29.70 6.32
N GLU A 21 -1.82 -30.92 6.24
CA GLU A 21 -0.43 -31.18 5.82
C GLU A 21 -0.18 -30.76 4.37
N GLU A 22 -1.08 -31.11 3.45
CA GLU A 22 -1.00 -30.70 2.04
C GLU A 22 -1.09 -29.17 1.88
N CYS A 23 -1.95 -28.51 2.65
CA CYS A 23 -2.02 -27.04 2.64
C CYS A 23 -0.77 -26.38 3.24
N ALA A 24 -0.13 -26.99 4.24
CA ALA A 24 1.15 -26.50 4.76
C ALA A 24 2.27 -26.64 3.70
N VAL A 25 2.26 -27.72 2.91
CA VAL A 25 3.17 -27.86 1.77
C VAL A 25 2.88 -26.79 0.72
N ALA A 26 1.62 -26.53 0.39
CA ALA A 26 1.25 -25.48 -0.55
C ALA A 26 1.69 -24.09 -0.08
N LEU A 27 1.57 -23.78 1.21
CA LEU A 27 2.10 -22.55 1.78
C LEU A 27 3.62 -22.47 1.62
N ASN A 28 4.35 -23.54 1.94
CA ASN A 28 5.81 -23.55 1.79
C ASN A 28 6.22 -23.33 0.33
N LEU A 29 5.50 -23.91 -0.63
CA LEU A 29 5.68 -23.66 -2.06
C LEU A 29 5.45 -22.18 -2.39
N PHE A 30 4.33 -21.61 -1.94
CA PHE A 30 4.00 -20.19 -2.14
C PHE A 30 5.07 -19.26 -1.56
N LEU A 31 5.47 -19.47 -0.30
CA LEU A 31 6.51 -18.67 0.38
C LEU A 31 7.91 -18.87 -0.20
N SER A 32 8.12 -19.94 -0.97
CA SER A 32 9.35 -20.22 -1.72
C SER A 32 9.25 -19.80 -3.19
N ASN A 33 8.29 -18.93 -3.55
CA ASN A 33 8.05 -18.40 -4.89
C ASN A 33 7.64 -19.45 -5.96
N LYS A 34 7.10 -20.60 -5.55
CA LYS A 34 6.55 -21.63 -6.44
C LYS A 34 5.03 -21.53 -6.47
N PHE A 35 4.53 -20.44 -7.04
CA PHE A 35 3.11 -20.08 -6.88
C PHE A 35 2.19 -21.01 -7.69
N THR A 36 2.60 -21.38 -8.91
CA THR A 36 1.87 -22.33 -9.74
C THR A 36 1.79 -23.70 -9.08
N ASP A 37 2.92 -24.22 -8.57
CA ASP A 37 2.95 -25.50 -7.86
C ASP A 37 2.00 -25.50 -6.65
N ALA A 38 1.96 -24.39 -5.90
CA ALA A 38 1.03 -24.22 -4.77
C ALA A 38 -0.43 -24.27 -5.24
N LEU A 39 -0.79 -23.56 -6.31
CA LEU A 39 -2.15 -23.57 -6.87
C LEU A 39 -2.53 -24.95 -7.43
N GLU A 40 -1.64 -25.61 -8.14
CA GLU A 40 -1.87 -26.95 -8.72
C GLU A 40 -2.06 -28.01 -7.64
N LEU A 41 -1.35 -27.90 -6.52
CA LEU A 41 -1.55 -28.76 -5.35
C LEU A 41 -2.94 -28.57 -4.71
N LEU A 42 -3.40 -27.31 -4.61
CA LEU A 42 -4.62 -26.98 -3.88
C LEU A 42 -5.90 -27.18 -4.70
N ARG A 43 -5.85 -26.88 -6.00
CA ARG A 43 -7.02 -26.79 -6.89
C ARG A 43 -7.86 -28.08 -6.98
N PRO A 44 -7.29 -29.30 -7.10
CA PRO A 44 -8.07 -30.53 -7.25
C PRO A 44 -9.01 -30.79 -6.07
N TRP A 45 -8.61 -30.37 -4.87
CA TRP A 45 -9.30 -30.66 -3.61
C TRP A 45 -10.14 -29.50 -3.09
N ALA A 46 -10.14 -28.34 -3.76
CA ALA A 46 -10.81 -27.12 -3.29
C ALA A 46 -12.34 -27.25 -3.11
N LYS A 47 -12.97 -28.25 -3.72
CA LYS A 47 -14.42 -28.54 -3.54
C LYS A 47 -14.69 -29.62 -2.48
N GLU A 48 -13.65 -30.31 -2.03
CA GLU A 48 -13.72 -31.51 -1.19
C GLU A 48 -13.02 -31.35 0.16
N SER A 49 -12.22 -30.31 0.36
CA SER A 49 -11.52 -30.06 1.63
C SER A 49 -11.53 -28.58 1.94
N MET A 50 -11.94 -28.22 3.17
CA MET A 50 -12.05 -26.82 3.58
C MET A 50 -10.72 -26.07 3.60
N TYR A 51 -9.61 -26.74 3.93
CA TYR A 51 -8.29 -26.11 3.89
C TYR A 51 -7.83 -25.85 2.47
N HIS A 52 -8.01 -26.81 1.57
CA HIS A 52 -7.69 -26.63 0.16
C HIS A 52 -8.55 -25.54 -0.48
N ALA A 53 -9.83 -25.50 -0.09
CA ALA A 53 -10.75 -24.44 -0.52
C ALA A 53 -10.27 -23.07 -0.06
N LEU A 54 -9.95 -22.91 1.23
CA LEU A 54 -9.42 -21.68 1.79
C LEU A 54 -8.09 -21.30 1.12
N GLY A 55 -7.10 -22.19 1.10
CA GLY A 55 -5.78 -21.91 0.55
C GLY A 55 -5.82 -21.55 -0.93
N TYR A 56 -6.54 -22.32 -1.76
CA TYR A 56 -6.68 -22.02 -3.18
C TYR A 56 -7.32 -20.65 -3.38
N SER A 57 -8.46 -20.43 -2.73
CA SER A 57 -9.20 -19.18 -2.88
C SER A 57 -8.37 -17.99 -2.38
N THR A 58 -7.65 -18.11 -1.28
CA THR A 58 -6.75 -17.08 -0.75
C THR A 58 -5.65 -16.69 -1.75
N ILE A 59 -4.99 -17.65 -2.39
CA ILE A 59 -3.96 -17.33 -3.40
C ILE A 59 -4.59 -16.60 -4.59
N VAL A 60 -5.78 -17.02 -5.04
CA VAL A 60 -6.52 -16.33 -6.11
C VAL A 60 -6.94 -14.91 -5.68
N VAL A 61 -7.33 -14.71 -4.42
CA VAL A 61 -7.62 -13.38 -3.86
C VAL A 61 -6.38 -12.49 -3.85
N LEU A 62 -5.21 -13.03 -3.47
CA LEU A 62 -3.96 -12.28 -3.53
C LEU A 62 -3.64 -11.86 -4.97
N GLN A 63 -3.82 -12.74 -5.97
CA GLN A 63 -3.66 -12.38 -7.38
C GLN A 63 -4.62 -11.25 -7.78
N ALA A 64 -5.89 -11.38 -7.41
CA ALA A 64 -6.92 -10.41 -7.74
C ALA A 64 -6.66 -9.02 -7.14
N VAL A 65 -6.24 -8.97 -5.88
CA VAL A 65 -5.82 -7.73 -5.25
C VAL A 65 -4.59 -7.19 -5.96
N MET A 66 -3.60 -8.05 -6.27
CA MET A 66 -2.33 -7.63 -6.85
C MET A 66 -2.39 -7.13 -8.30
N THR A 67 -3.31 -7.65 -9.11
CA THR A 67 -3.53 -7.17 -10.48
C THR A 67 -4.46 -5.96 -10.51
N PHE A 68 -5.40 -5.91 -9.56
CA PHE A 68 -6.47 -4.92 -9.49
C PHE A 68 -7.33 -4.90 -10.77
N GLU A 69 -7.37 -6.02 -11.51
CA GLU A 69 -8.18 -6.17 -12.72
C GLU A 69 -9.59 -6.65 -12.38
N GLN A 70 -10.60 -6.07 -13.03
CA GLN A 70 -12.01 -6.41 -12.74
C GLN A 70 -12.29 -7.90 -12.92
N GLN A 71 -11.71 -8.54 -13.94
CA GLN A 71 -11.89 -9.97 -14.19
C GLN A 71 -11.30 -10.81 -13.04
N ASP A 72 -10.10 -10.49 -12.57
CA ASP A 72 -9.46 -11.22 -11.48
C ASP A 72 -10.17 -10.99 -10.15
N ILE A 73 -10.64 -9.77 -9.88
CA ILE A 73 -11.47 -9.48 -8.69
C ILE A 73 -12.77 -10.31 -8.72
N GLN A 74 -13.44 -10.43 -9.87
CA GLN A 74 -14.62 -11.30 -10.00
C GLN A 74 -14.26 -12.78 -9.80
N ASN A 75 -13.14 -13.23 -10.37
CA ASN A 75 -12.64 -14.60 -10.17
C ASN A 75 -12.35 -14.89 -8.69
N GLY A 76 -11.69 -13.97 -7.97
CA GLY A 76 -11.41 -14.06 -6.54
C GLY A 76 -12.68 -14.12 -5.69
N ILE A 77 -13.68 -13.29 -5.99
CA ILE A 77 -14.99 -13.34 -5.32
C ILE A 77 -15.70 -14.68 -5.58
N SER A 78 -15.62 -15.20 -6.80
CA SER A 78 -16.19 -16.51 -7.15
C SER A 78 -15.50 -17.63 -6.39
N ALA A 79 -14.16 -17.66 -6.38
CA ALA A 79 -13.37 -18.65 -5.64
C ALA A 79 -13.70 -18.62 -4.14
N MET A 80 -13.88 -17.43 -3.56
CA MET A 80 -14.31 -17.27 -2.17
C MET A 80 -15.74 -17.77 -1.92
N LYS A 81 -16.68 -17.55 -2.86
CA LYS A 81 -18.05 -18.10 -2.75
C LYS A 81 -18.01 -19.63 -2.76
N ASP A 82 -17.22 -20.24 -3.63
CA ASP A 82 -17.05 -21.69 -3.69
C ASP A 82 -16.42 -22.24 -2.40
N ALA A 83 -15.41 -21.56 -1.87
CA ALA A 83 -14.77 -21.95 -0.60
C ALA A 83 -15.74 -21.87 0.59
N LEU A 84 -16.57 -20.82 0.67
CA LEU A 84 -17.64 -20.70 1.67
C LEU A 84 -18.63 -21.86 1.58
N GLN A 85 -19.03 -22.26 0.37
CA GLN A 85 -19.92 -23.41 0.18
C GLN A 85 -19.26 -24.71 0.65
N THR A 86 -17.98 -24.92 0.34
CA THR A 86 -17.23 -26.08 0.81
C THR A 86 -17.19 -26.11 2.34
N CYS A 87 -16.78 -25.00 3.00
CA CYS A 87 -16.74 -24.91 4.46
C CYS A 87 -18.12 -25.16 5.10
N GLN A 88 -19.19 -24.64 4.51
CA GLN A 88 -20.57 -24.83 5.01
C GLN A 88 -21.01 -26.31 5.05
N LYS A 89 -20.51 -27.15 4.13
CA LYS A 89 -20.82 -28.59 4.13
C LYS A 89 -20.29 -29.29 5.39
N TYR A 90 -19.17 -28.80 5.94
CA TYR A 90 -18.57 -29.34 7.17
C TYR A 90 -19.23 -28.77 8.43
N ARG A 91 -19.73 -27.52 8.38
CA ARG A 91 -20.48 -26.89 9.48
C ARG A 91 -21.82 -27.56 9.78
N LYS A 92 -22.53 -28.08 8.77
CA LYS A 92 -23.91 -28.60 8.93
C LYS A 92 -24.03 -30.10 9.31
N LYS A 93 -22.93 -30.84 9.46
CA LYS A 93 -22.93 -32.32 9.29
C LYS A 93 -22.63 -33.19 10.52
N CYS A 94 -22.64 -32.69 11.76
CA CYS A 94 -22.01 -33.47 12.84
C CYS A 94 -22.76 -33.48 14.20
N THR A 95 -23.20 -34.67 14.64
CA THR A 95 -23.99 -34.92 15.85
C THR A 95 -23.24 -35.68 16.97
N VAL A 96 -21.92 -35.88 16.89
CA VAL A 96 -21.15 -36.69 17.88
C VAL A 96 -19.87 -35.98 18.33
N VAL A 97 -19.48 -36.15 19.59
CA VAL A 97 -18.41 -35.45 20.35
C VAL A 97 -17.01 -35.42 19.71
N GLU A 98 -16.66 -36.31 18.76
CA GLU A 98 -15.44 -36.17 17.93
C GLU A 98 -15.49 -35.01 16.92
N SER A 99 -16.65 -34.35 16.80
CA SER A 99 -16.92 -33.31 15.81
C SER A 99 -16.54 -31.90 16.22
N PHE A 100 -16.33 -31.63 17.51
CA PHE A 100 -16.04 -30.28 17.98
C PHE A 100 -14.79 -29.68 17.31
N SER A 101 -13.75 -30.48 17.08
CA SER A 101 -12.55 -30.02 16.37
C SER A 101 -12.83 -29.77 14.88
N LYS A 102 -13.49 -30.68 14.15
CA LYS A 102 -13.76 -30.49 12.72
C LYS A 102 -14.69 -29.31 12.44
N GLU A 103 -15.73 -29.15 13.25
CA GLU A 103 -16.68 -28.04 13.13
C GLU A 103 -16.02 -26.70 13.45
N MET A 104 -15.21 -26.62 14.51
CA MET A 104 -14.45 -25.41 14.84
C MET A 104 -13.50 -24.99 13.71
N HIS A 105 -12.78 -25.92 13.09
CA HIS A 105 -11.92 -25.60 11.96
C HIS A 105 -12.72 -25.14 10.74
N ALA A 106 -13.91 -25.71 10.51
CA ALA A 106 -14.82 -25.26 9.45
C ALA A 106 -15.39 -23.85 9.71
N GLU A 107 -15.70 -23.52 10.96
CA GLU A 107 -16.11 -22.17 11.38
C GLU A 107 -15.00 -21.15 11.13
N ILE A 108 -13.76 -21.47 11.52
CA ILE A 108 -12.60 -20.59 11.29
C ILE A 108 -12.37 -20.37 9.79
N CYS A 109 -12.31 -21.45 9.00
CA CYS A 109 -12.12 -21.34 7.55
C CYS A 109 -13.25 -20.54 6.90
N TYR A 110 -14.50 -20.73 7.36
CA TYR A 110 -15.65 -19.99 6.87
C TYR A 110 -15.57 -18.50 7.22
N ALA A 111 -15.23 -18.16 8.47
CA ALA A 111 -15.07 -16.78 8.92
C ALA A 111 -13.96 -16.06 8.14
N GLU A 112 -12.84 -16.75 7.86
CA GLU A 112 -11.74 -16.20 7.07
C GLU A 112 -12.14 -15.98 5.61
N CYS A 113 -12.83 -16.94 4.99
CA CYS A 113 -13.37 -16.75 3.65
C CYS A 113 -14.35 -15.57 3.59
N LEU A 114 -15.19 -15.37 4.63
CA LEU A 114 -16.08 -14.22 4.72
C LEU A 114 -15.30 -12.92 4.80
N LEU A 115 -14.24 -12.88 5.60
CA LEU A 115 -13.39 -11.71 5.75
C LEU A 115 -12.69 -11.37 4.42
N GLN A 116 -12.04 -12.32 3.77
CA GLN A 116 -11.32 -12.08 2.52
C GLN A 116 -12.28 -11.70 1.38
N LYS A 117 -13.46 -12.33 1.33
CA LYS A 117 -14.52 -11.93 0.41
C LYS A 117 -15.05 -10.54 0.73
N ALA A 118 -15.25 -10.20 2.00
CA ALA A 118 -15.66 -8.87 2.43
C ALA A 118 -14.60 -7.85 2.04
N ALA A 119 -13.31 -8.13 2.21
CA ALA A 119 -12.21 -7.26 1.78
C ALA A 119 -12.19 -7.06 0.25
N LEU A 120 -12.43 -8.11 -0.54
CA LEU A 120 -12.56 -7.98 -2.00
C LEU A 120 -13.82 -7.23 -2.42
N THR A 121 -14.93 -7.43 -1.72
CA THR A 121 -16.19 -6.70 -1.96
C THR A 121 -16.04 -5.25 -1.51
N PHE A 122 -15.28 -4.98 -0.46
CA PHE A 122 -14.88 -3.66 0.03
C PHE A 122 -14.05 -2.91 -1.01
N VAL A 123 -13.16 -3.61 -1.73
CA VAL A 123 -12.45 -3.07 -2.90
C VAL A 123 -13.42 -2.71 -4.05
N GLN A 124 -14.58 -3.37 -4.12
CA GLN A 124 -15.65 -3.03 -5.07
C GLN A 124 -16.66 -2.00 -4.55
N ASP A 125 -16.77 -1.78 -3.23
CA ASP A 125 -17.89 -1.03 -2.66
C ASP A 125 -17.73 0.50 -2.79
N GLU A 126 -18.84 1.11 -3.14
CA GLU A 126 -19.00 2.48 -3.62
C GLU A 126 -18.79 3.56 -2.55
N ASN A 127 -18.98 3.22 -1.27
CA ASN A 127 -18.98 4.17 -0.17
C ASN A 127 -17.60 4.35 0.47
N MET A 128 -16.67 3.45 0.18
CA MET A 128 -15.40 3.34 0.90
C MET A 128 -14.21 3.97 0.19
N ILE A 129 -14.36 4.22 -1.09
CA ILE A 129 -13.59 5.25 -1.80
C ILE A 129 -13.60 6.56 -0.98
N ASN A 130 -14.68 6.86 -0.23
CA ASN A 130 -14.72 8.00 0.70
C ASN A 130 -14.05 7.75 2.06
N PHE A 131 -13.97 6.50 2.52
CA PHE A 131 -13.22 6.13 3.73
C PHE A 131 -11.70 6.14 3.48
N ILE A 132 -11.27 5.69 2.30
CA ILE A 132 -9.91 5.88 1.75
C ILE A 132 -9.62 7.37 1.51
N LYS A 133 -10.63 8.21 1.21
CA LYS A 133 -10.47 9.68 1.20
C LYS A 133 -10.20 10.25 2.60
N GLY A 134 -10.74 9.65 3.66
CA GLY A 134 -10.44 10.05 5.05
C GLY A 134 -9.13 9.47 5.58
N GLY A 135 -8.63 8.39 4.98
CA GLY A 135 -7.36 7.76 5.33
C GLY A 135 -6.64 7.25 4.09
N LEU A 136 -5.79 8.08 3.51
CA LEU A 136 -4.90 7.80 2.37
C LEU A 136 -3.88 6.68 2.69
N LYS A 137 -4.35 5.44 2.84
CA LYS A 137 -3.48 4.28 3.07
C LYS A 137 -3.90 3.09 2.24
N ILE A 138 -3.80 3.24 0.92
CA ILE A 138 -3.87 2.13 -0.04
C ILE A 138 -2.81 1.05 0.29
N ARG A 139 -1.66 1.44 0.87
CA ARG A 139 -0.65 0.51 1.41
C ARG A 139 -1.23 -0.47 2.44
N THR A 140 -2.20 -0.06 3.25
CA THR A 140 -2.80 -0.88 4.32
C THR A 140 -3.62 -2.06 3.78
N ILE A 141 -4.25 -1.95 2.61
CA ILE A 141 -5.15 -3.00 2.10
C ILE A 141 -4.37 -4.23 1.59
N LEU A 142 -3.30 -4.02 0.81
CA LEU A 142 -2.39 -5.07 0.33
C LEU A 142 -1.68 -5.80 1.47
N ILE A 143 -1.36 -5.06 2.52
CA ILE A 143 -0.75 -5.54 3.75
C ILE A 143 -1.74 -6.38 4.57
N PHE A 144 -2.99 -5.93 4.70
CA PHE A 144 -4.01 -6.58 5.52
C PHE A 144 -4.39 -7.96 4.99
N SER A 145 -4.51 -8.11 3.67
CA SER A 145 -4.78 -9.41 3.03
C SER A 145 -3.62 -10.38 3.22
N THR A 146 -2.39 -9.91 3.10
CA THR A 146 -1.22 -10.80 3.01
C THR A 146 -0.69 -11.20 4.39
N ASN A 147 -0.75 -10.31 5.38
CA ASN A 147 -0.30 -10.60 6.74
C ASN A 147 -1.27 -11.46 7.55
N ARG A 148 -2.60 -11.32 7.35
CA ARG A 148 -3.57 -12.27 7.95
C ARG A 148 -3.37 -13.68 7.42
N CYS A 149 -3.11 -13.83 6.12
CA CYS A 149 -2.85 -15.13 5.53
C CYS A 149 -1.59 -15.78 6.12
N LEU A 150 -0.47 -15.06 6.22
CA LEU A 150 0.77 -15.55 6.83
C LEU A 150 0.60 -15.94 8.30
N LEU A 151 -0.01 -15.06 9.11
CA LEU A 151 -0.31 -15.33 10.52
C LEU A 151 -1.22 -16.56 10.67
N TYR A 152 -2.34 -16.65 9.94
CA TYR A 152 -3.27 -17.76 10.04
C TYR A 152 -2.72 -19.10 9.55
N PHE A 153 -1.93 -19.11 8.48
CA PHE A 153 -1.29 -20.35 8.03
C PHE A 153 -0.25 -20.86 9.05
N THR A 154 0.43 -19.96 9.78
CA THR A 154 1.24 -20.35 10.95
C THR A 154 0.45 -20.63 12.21
N GLU A 155 -0.69 -19.97 12.42
CA GLU A 155 -1.61 -20.27 13.51
C GLU A 155 -2.27 -21.64 13.30
N MET A 156 -2.50 -22.09 12.06
CA MET A 156 -2.90 -23.47 11.76
C MET A 156 -1.86 -24.49 12.28
N TRP A 157 -0.57 -24.13 12.25
CA TRP A 157 0.54 -24.87 12.84
C TRP A 157 0.60 -24.74 14.37
N ARG A 158 0.14 -23.60 14.92
CA ARG A 158 0.17 -23.27 16.36
C ARG A 158 -1.06 -23.78 17.13
N ILE A 159 -2.22 -23.86 16.47
CA ILE A 159 -3.49 -24.46 16.95
C ILE A 159 -3.29 -25.95 17.23
N THR A 160 -2.34 -26.60 16.54
CA THR A 160 -1.95 -27.98 16.82
C THR A 160 -1.11 -28.13 18.09
N TYR A 161 -0.49 -27.06 18.62
CA TYR A 161 0.51 -27.22 19.69
C TYR A 161 0.22 -26.61 21.05
N LYS A 162 -0.52 -25.50 21.21
CA LYS A 162 -0.95 -25.00 22.55
C LYS A 162 -1.58 -23.60 22.50
N TYR A 163 -2.75 -23.45 23.12
CA TYR A 163 -3.32 -22.19 23.64
C TYR A 163 -3.97 -21.22 22.63
N LEU A 164 -5.28 -21.43 22.43
CA LEU A 164 -6.27 -20.50 21.89
C LEU A 164 -6.53 -19.17 22.70
N PRO A 165 -6.10 -18.92 23.96
CA PRO A 165 -6.53 -17.71 24.68
C PRO A 165 -5.71 -16.41 24.50
N CYS A 166 -4.56 -16.41 23.83
CA CYS A 166 -3.66 -15.22 23.86
C CYS A 166 -3.89 -14.19 22.74
N PHE A 167 -4.57 -14.54 21.64
CA PHE A 167 -4.59 -13.69 20.43
C PHE A 167 -5.78 -12.73 20.31
N MET A 168 -6.79 -12.86 21.18
CA MET A 168 -7.90 -11.91 21.29
C MET A 168 -7.54 -10.63 22.10
N LYS A 169 -6.27 -10.45 22.50
CA LYS A 169 -5.83 -9.33 23.36
C LYS A 169 -4.86 -8.34 22.73
N THR A 170 -4.42 -8.53 21.50
CA THR A 170 -3.50 -7.57 20.84
C THR A 170 -4.26 -6.72 19.82
N GLU A 171 -4.90 -5.67 20.31
CA GLU A 171 -5.42 -4.55 19.50
C GLU A 171 -4.30 -3.77 18.75
N ALA A 172 -3.02 -4.14 18.93
CA ALA A 172 -1.87 -3.41 18.41
C ALA A 172 -1.51 -3.72 16.94
N PHE A 173 -1.83 -4.92 16.43
CA PHE A 173 -1.36 -5.35 15.10
C PHE A 173 -2.09 -4.69 13.91
N PRO A 174 -3.44 -4.50 13.96
CA PRO A 174 -4.13 -3.69 12.96
C PRO A 174 -3.65 -2.24 13.00
N VAL A 175 -3.42 -1.67 14.18
CA VAL A 175 -2.99 -0.26 14.36
C VAL A 175 -1.59 -0.01 13.77
N ALA A 176 -0.67 -0.98 13.89
CA ALA A 176 0.68 -0.93 13.30
C ALA A 176 0.67 -0.87 11.76
N PHE A 177 -0.38 -1.37 11.11
CA PHE A 177 -0.47 -1.47 9.65
C PHE A 177 -1.56 -0.58 9.01
N LEU A 178 -2.55 -0.15 9.79
CA LEU A 178 -3.55 0.88 9.45
C LEU A 178 -2.96 2.30 9.51
N GLY A 179 -1.71 2.46 9.97
CA GLY A 179 -0.98 3.72 10.10
C GLY A 179 -1.68 4.77 10.95
N THR A 180 -2.70 4.39 11.73
CA THR A 180 -3.42 5.26 12.67
C THR A 180 -2.72 5.33 14.02
N GLY A 181 -1.57 4.67 14.18
CA GLY A 181 -0.71 4.74 15.35
C GLY A 181 0.77 4.57 15.00
N GLU A 182 1.63 4.70 16.02
CA GLU A 182 3.06 4.44 15.91
C GLU A 182 3.29 2.98 15.50
N VAL A 183 4.01 2.76 14.40
CA VAL A 183 4.34 1.42 13.91
C VAL A 183 5.33 0.78 14.89
N ASN A 184 4.94 -0.32 15.52
CA ASN A 184 5.86 -1.11 16.33
C ASN A 184 6.80 -1.93 15.44
N VAL A 185 7.86 -1.28 14.97
CA VAL A 185 8.86 -1.89 14.07
C VAL A 185 9.52 -3.11 14.69
N VAL A 186 9.74 -3.09 16.02
CA VAL A 186 10.38 -4.19 16.77
C VAL A 186 9.53 -5.45 16.72
N GLU A 187 8.22 -5.32 16.92
CA GLU A 187 7.30 -6.44 16.85
C GLU A 187 7.18 -7.00 15.41
N ALA A 188 7.11 -6.11 14.41
CA ALA A 188 7.07 -6.52 13.01
C ALA A 188 8.33 -7.32 12.61
N GLU A 189 9.51 -6.89 13.06
CA GLU A 189 10.77 -7.58 12.83
C GLU A 189 10.83 -8.94 13.53
N SER A 190 10.42 -9.01 14.80
CA SER A 190 10.36 -10.25 15.57
C SER A 190 9.45 -11.30 14.92
N LEU A 191 8.30 -10.87 14.39
CA LEU A 191 7.37 -11.75 13.68
C LEU A 191 7.92 -12.23 12.34
N LEU A 192 8.65 -11.40 11.61
CA LEU A 192 9.19 -11.73 10.30
C LEU A 192 10.45 -12.61 10.37
N ALA A 193 11.27 -12.44 11.41
CA ALA A 193 12.54 -13.15 11.60
C ALA A 193 12.50 -14.68 11.37
N PRO A 194 11.57 -15.45 11.97
CA PRO A 194 11.53 -16.90 11.75
C PRO A 194 11.23 -17.26 10.28
N PHE A 195 10.41 -16.46 9.60
CA PHE A 195 10.10 -16.70 8.20
C PHE A 195 11.24 -16.32 7.27
N LEU A 196 12.00 -15.26 7.58
CA LEU A 196 13.22 -14.94 6.85
C LEU A 196 14.27 -16.04 6.98
N GLN A 197 14.37 -16.66 8.16
CA GLN A 197 15.26 -17.81 8.37
C GLN A 197 14.80 -19.03 7.55
N GLN A 198 13.50 -19.30 7.51
CA GLN A 198 12.95 -20.45 6.78
C GLN A 198 12.89 -20.23 5.27
N PHE A 199 12.62 -19.00 4.82
CA PHE A 199 12.41 -18.60 3.42
C PHE A 199 13.28 -17.39 3.05
N PRO A 200 14.61 -17.51 3.08
CA PRO A 200 15.53 -16.37 2.89
C PRO A 200 15.49 -15.73 1.49
N ASN A 201 14.86 -16.42 0.52
CA ASN A 201 14.63 -15.95 -0.84
C ASN A 201 13.14 -15.81 -1.19
N GLY A 202 12.24 -15.94 -0.21
CA GLY A 202 10.81 -15.71 -0.45
C GLY A 202 10.56 -14.24 -0.76
N SER A 203 9.96 -13.93 -1.91
CA SER A 203 9.72 -12.56 -2.37
C SER A 203 8.89 -11.78 -1.36
N LEU A 204 7.87 -12.41 -0.80
CA LEU A 204 7.02 -11.81 0.22
C LEU A 204 7.80 -11.46 1.50
N MET A 205 8.73 -12.33 1.91
CA MET A 205 9.56 -12.09 3.09
C MET A 205 10.55 -10.96 2.86
N LEU A 206 11.23 -10.97 1.71
CA LEU A 206 12.15 -9.92 1.32
C LEU A 206 11.46 -8.56 1.17
N PHE A 207 10.26 -8.53 0.59
CA PHE A 207 9.48 -7.31 0.44
C PHE A 207 9.17 -6.67 1.82
N TYR A 208 8.72 -7.47 2.78
CA TYR A 208 8.44 -6.96 4.13
C TYR A 208 9.71 -6.59 4.89
N HIS A 209 10.80 -7.34 4.70
CA HIS A 209 12.07 -7.01 5.31
C HIS A 209 12.59 -5.66 4.81
N ALA A 210 12.62 -5.45 3.49
CA ALA A 210 12.98 -4.17 2.89
C ALA A 210 12.09 -3.03 3.41
N ARG A 211 10.78 -3.29 3.58
CA ARG A 211 9.86 -2.29 4.07
C ARG A 211 10.09 -1.92 5.54
N ILE A 212 10.45 -2.89 6.39
CA ILE A 212 10.85 -2.68 7.77
C ILE A 212 12.12 -1.83 7.82
N GLU A 213 13.14 -2.16 7.03
CA GLU A 213 14.39 -1.39 6.95
C GLU A 213 14.14 0.05 6.52
N LEU A 214 13.26 0.26 5.54
CA LEU A 214 12.85 1.60 5.12
C LEU A 214 12.14 2.39 6.25
N LEU A 215 11.31 1.72 7.07
CA LEU A 215 10.64 2.36 8.22
C LEU A 215 11.61 2.68 9.37
N LYS A 216 12.73 1.96 9.47
CA LYS A 216 13.85 2.28 10.39
C LYS A 216 14.69 3.46 9.88
N GLY A 217 14.63 3.76 8.58
CA GLY A 217 15.46 4.78 7.94
C GLY A 217 16.74 4.22 7.28
N ASN A 218 16.86 2.90 7.18
CA ASN A 218 17.96 2.21 6.49
C ASN A 218 17.65 2.13 5.00
N VAL A 219 17.72 3.30 4.35
CA VAL A 219 17.22 3.51 2.99
C VAL A 219 18.02 2.70 1.96
N GLU A 220 19.36 2.74 2.06
CA GLU A 220 20.24 2.04 1.12
C GLU A 220 20.08 0.52 1.20
N GLU A 221 20.00 -0.02 2.42
CA GLU A 221 19.77 -1.45 2.66
C GLU A 221 18.40 -1.90 2.12
N ALA A 222 17.35 -1.11 2.35
CA ALA A 222 16.03 -1.39 1.79
C ALA A 222 16.05 -1.47 0.25
N GLN A 223 16.82 -0.59 -0.43
CA GLN A 223 16.96 -0.65 -1.89
C GLN A 223 17.60 -1.97 -2.35
N GLU A 224 18.67 -2.41 -1.70
CA GLU A 224 19.34 -3.67 -2.02
C GLU A 224 18.39 -4.86 -1.85
N ILE A 225 17.63 -4.90 -0.75
CA ILE A 225 16.67 -5.98 -0.49
C ILE A 225 15.52 -5.94 -1.50
N PHE A 226 15.00 -4.78 -1.89
CA PHE A 226 13.98 -4.69 -2.94
C PHE A 226 14.50 -5.18 -4.30
N ARG A 227 15.74 -4.84 -4.68
CA ARG A 227 16.38 -5.37 -5.90
C ARG A 227 16.56 -6.89 -5.81
N LYS A 228 16.96 -7.41 -4.65
CA LYS A 228 17.00 -8.87 -4.40
C LYS A 228 15.61 -9.48 -4.56
N CYS A 229 14.58 -8.88 -3.98
CA CYS A 229 13.19 -9.33 -4.09
C CYS A 229 12.71 -9.44 -5.55
N ILE A 230 13.16 -8.53 -6.43
CA ILE A 230 12.88 -8.61 -7.86
C ILE A 230 13.58 -9.82 -8.50
N SER A 231 14.86 -10.05 -8.16
CA SER A 231 15.67 -11.13 -8.77
C SER A 231 15.28 -12.56 -8.37
N VAL A 232 14.59 -12.77 -7.23
CA VAL A 232 14.34 -14.13 -6.69
C VAL A 232 13.15 -14.84 -7.32
N GLN A 233 12.34 -14.16 -8.13
CA GLN A 233 11.18 -14.76 -8.81
C GLN A 233 10.80 -13.95 -10.05
N GLU A 234 10.26 -14.61 -11.08
CA GLU A 234 9.73 -13.96 -12.29
C GLU A 234 8.29 -14.39 -12.62
N GLU A 235 7.73 -15.33 -11.86
CA GLU A 235 6.42 -15.91 -12.14
C GLU A 235 5.30 -14.87 -11.93
N TRP A 236 5.37 -14.10 -10.84
CA TRP A 236 4.38 -13.08 -10.49
C TRP A 236 5.02 -11.69 -10.57
N LYS A 237 4.93 -11.07 -11.75
CA LYS A 237 5.45 -9.71 -12.02
C LYS A 237 4.87 -8.63 -11.10
N GLN A 238 3.72 -8.89 -10.48
CA GLN A 238 3.09 -7.98 -9.54
C GLN A 238 3.98 -7.70 -8.32
N PHE A 239 4.78 -8.69 -7.87
CA PHE A 239 5.79 -8.45 -6.83
C PHE A 239 6.88 -7.50 -7.31
N HIS A 240 7.27 -7.56 -8.59
CA HIS A 240 8.21 -6.60 -9.17
C HIS A 240 7.60 -5.20 -9.16
N HIS A 241 6.34 -5.05 -9.55
CA HIS A 241 5.65 -3.75 -9.53
C HIS A 241 5.57 -3.16 -8.11
N LEU A 242 5.32 -3.99 -7.09
CA LEU A 242 5.36 -3.54 -5.69
C LEU A 242 6.76 -3.04 -5.30
N CYS A 243 7.82 -3.74 -5.73
CA CYS A 243 9.20 -3.31 -5.50
C CYS A 243 9.54 -2.03 -6.29
N TYR A 244 9.12 -1.91 -7.55
CA TYR A 244 9.30 -0.70 -8.37
C TYR A 244 8.63 0.51 -7.72
N TRP A 245 7.44 0.33 -7.15
CA TRP A 245 6.74 1.37 -6.41
C TRP A 245 7.53 1.85 -5.19
N GLU A 246 8.05 0.94 -4.38
CA GLU A 246 8.84 1.32 -3.20
C GLU A 246 10.20 1.91 -3.61
N LEU A 247 10.89 1.35 -4.61
CA LEU A 247 12.15 1.88 -5.14
C LEU A 247 11.98 3.29 -5.73
N MET A 248 10.93 3.54 -6.52
CA MET A 248 10.60 4.87 -7.03
C MET A 248 10.50 5.88 -5.89
N TRP A 249 9.77 5.56 -4.81
CA TRP A 249 9.65 6.46 -3.66
C TRP A 249 10.96 6.66 -2.93
N ILE A 250 11.77 5.61 -2.75
CA ILE A 250 13.09 5.73 -2.14
C ILE A 250 13.95 6.73 -2.94
N TYR A 251 14.00 6.61 -4.27
CA TYR A 251 14.76 7.53 -5.10
C TYR A 251 14.19 8.95 -5.08
N VAL A 252 12.87 9.12 -4.96
CA VAL A 252 12.25 10.45 -4.68
C VAL A 252 12.73 11.01 -3.34
N PHE A 253 12.81 10.19 -2.28
CA PHE A 253 13.31 10.62 -0.97
C PHE A 253 14.77 11.07 -1.04
N GLN A 254 15.59 10.36 -1.81
CA GLN A 254 16.99 10.69 -2.10
C GLN A 254 17.13 11.84 -3.12
N GLN A 255 16.03 12.30 -3.74
CA GLN A 255 16.01 13.25 -4.86
C GLN A 255 16.87 12.83 -6.06
N ASN A 256 17.03 11.52 -6.25
CA ASN A 256 17.60 10.95 -7.46
C ASN A 256 16.49 10.78 -8.50
N TRP A 257 16.15 11.87 -9.17
CA TRP A 257 14.98 11.96 -10.04
C TRP A 257 15.07 11.06 -11.29
N MET A 258 16.27 10.81 -11.82
CA MET A 258 16.45 9.93 -12.99
C MET A 258 16.16 8.46 -12.66
N GLU A 259 16.63 7.98 -11.52
CA GLU A 259 16.31 6.62 -11.06
C GLU A 259 14.83 6.50 -10.66
N ALA A 260 14.27 7.52 -10.01
CA ALA A 260 12.84 7.57 -9.72
C ALA A 260 12.01 7.53 -11.00
N TYR A 261 12.44 8.25 -12.04
CA TYR A 261 11.82 8.25 -13.36
C TYR A 261 11.85 6.84 -13.97
N TYR A 262 13.00 6.16 -13.94
CA TYR A 262 13.16 4.80 -14.47
C TYR A 262 12.10 3.83 -13.90
N TYR A 263 11.94 3.78 -12.57
CA TYR A 263 10.93 2.92 -11.96
C TYR A 263 9.49 3.40 -12.21
N SER A 264 9.25 4.71 -12.28
CA SER A 264 7.93 5.24 -12.64
C SER A 264 7.52 4.86 -14.08
N ASP A 265 8.48 4.84 -15.00
CA ASP A 265 8.28 4.46 -16.39
C ASP A 265 8.02 2.96 -16.55
N LEU A 266 8.75 2.11 -15.81
CA LEU A 266 8.45 0.67 -15.72
C LEU A 266 7.03 0.42 -15.22
N LEU A 267 6.59 1.12 -14.16
CA LEU A 267 5.21 1.03 -13.67
C LEU A 267 4.19 1.48 -14.71
N CYS A 268 4.45 2.59 -15.42
CA CYS A 268 3.61 3.05 -16.52
C CYS A 268 3.48 2.02 -17.64
N LYS A 269 4.56 1.34 -18.00
CA LYS A 269 4.59 0.35 -19.08
C LYS A 269 3.95 -0.97 -18.66
N GLU A 270 4.31 -1.49 -17.50
CA GLU A 270 4.01 -2.88 -17.12
C GLU A 270 2.78 -3.02 -16.22
N SER A 271 2.58 -2.10 -15.26
CA SER A 271 1.52 -2.24 -14.26
C SER A 271 0.19 -1.65 -14.74
N LYS A 272 -0.91 -2.37 -14.51
CA LYS A 272 -2.28 -1.93 -14.86
C LYS A 272 -3.07 -1.36 -13.69
N TRP A 273 -2.52 -1.42 -12.48
CA TRP A 273 -3.22 -1.10 -11.23
C TRP A 273 -3.87 0.28 -11.22
N SER A 274 -3.13 1.33 -11.63
CA SER A 274 -3.62 2.71 -11.62
C SER A 274 -2.88 3.53 -12.67
N LYS A 275 -3.21 3.30 -13.94
CA LYS A 275 -2.52 3.91 -15.09
C LYS A 275 -2.50 5.44 -15.01
N ALA A 276 -3.59 6.07 -14.61
CA ALA A 276 -3.64 7.53 -14.44
C ALA A 276 -2.70 8.03 -13.33
N THR A 277 -2.61 7.30 -12.20
CA THR A 277 -1.69 7.68 -11.12
C THR A 277 -0.23 7.49 -11.54
N TYR A 278 0.11 6.39 -12.22
CA TYR A 278 1.47 6.15 -12.68
C TYR A 278 1.92 7.21 -13.69
N VAL A 279 1.09 7.54 -14.70
CA VAL A 279 1.43 8.57 -15.69
C VAL A 279 1.55 9.95 -15.03
N PHE A 280 0.69 10.27 -14.06
CA PHE A 280 0.83 11.50 -13.29
C PHE A 280 2.14 11.54 -12.49
N LEU A 281 2.51 10.45 -11.81
CA LEU A 281 3.75 10.36 -11.04
C LEU A 281 4.99 10.46 -11.96
N LYS A 282 4.96 9.79 -13.11
CA LYS A 282 6.01 9.91 -14.14
C LYS A 282 6.19 11.37 -14.55
N ALA A 283 5.10 12.06 -14.90
CA ALA A 283 5.13 13.48 -15.27
C ALA A 283 5.59 14.39 -14.11
N ALA A 284 5.14 14.09 -12.88
CA ALA A 284 5.52 14.83 -11.68
C ALA A 284 7.02 14.68 -11.36
N ILE A 285 7.58 13.48 -11.50
CA ILE A 285 9.01 13.21 -11.31
C ILE A 285 9.84 13.89 -12.40
N LEU A 286 9.43 13.77 -13.67
CA LEU A 286 10.08 14.49 -14.78
C LEU A 286 10.07 16.01 -14.58
N SER A 287 9.02 16.56 -13.97
CA SER A 287 8.93 17.99 -13.67
C SER A 287 9.95 18.46 -12.61
N MET A 288 10.60 17.54 -11.90
CA MET A 288 11.65 17.85 -10.93
C MET A 288 13.06 17.78 -11.53
N LEU A 289 13.21 17.27 -12.75
CA LEU A 289 14.49 17.19 -13.45
C LEU A 289 14.86 18.51 -14.14
N PRO A 290 16.16 18.78 -14.35
CA PRO A 290 16.61 19.80 -15.28
C PRO A 290 16.06 19.57 -16.70
N GLU A 291 15.81 20.65 -17.44
CA GLU A 291 15.23 20.56 -18.80
C GLU A 291 16.10 19.74 -19.77
N GLU A 292 17.42 19.77 -19.60
CA GLU A 292 18.38 18.96 -20.38
C GLU A 292 18.21 17.45 -20.17
N ASP A 293 17.98 17.02 -18.92
CA ASP A 293 17.78 15.62 -18.57
C ASP A 293 16.42 15.13 -19.06
N VAL A 294 15.39 15.98 -18.96
CA VAL A 294 14.06 15.68 -19.53
C VAL A 294 14.17 15.46 -21.04
N ALA A 295 14.92 16.30 -21.76
CA ALA A 295 15.13 16.14 -23.20
C ALA A 295 15.82 14.80 -23.54
N ALA A 296 16.76 14.33 -22.70
CA ALA A 296 17.42 13.05 -22.88
C ALA A 296 16.47 11.85 -22.76
N THR A 297 15.41 11.96 -21.93
CA THR A 297 14.37 10.91 -21.82
C THR A 297 13.48 10.80 -23.06
N LYS A 298 13.43 11.83 -23.92
CA LYS A 298 12.52 11.97 -25.07
C LYS A 298 11.03 11.97 -24.68
N GLU A 299 10.72 12.24 -23.43
CA GLU A 299 9.36 12.39 -22.93
C GLU A 299 8.89 13.84 -23.06
N ASP A 300 7.57 14.02 -23.20
CA ASP A 300 6.92 15.34 -23.18
C ASP A 300 6.00 15.44 -21.96
N VAL A 301 6.44 16.20 -20.95
CA VAL A 301 5.76 16.35 -19.66
C VAL A 301 4.32 16.86 -19.82
N VAL A 302 4.12 17.81 -20.73
CA VAL A 302 2.79 18.40 -20.99
C VAL A 302 1.84 17.34 -21.55
N THR A 303 2.31 16.53 -22.49
CA THR A 303 1.55 15.44 -23.10
C THR A 303 1.22 14.36 -22.08
N LEU A 304 2.17 14.00 -21.21
CA LEU A 304 1.91 13.06 -20.12
C LEU A 304 0.79 13.56 -19.19
N PHE A 305 0.85 14.81 -18.72
CA PHE A 305 -0.23 15.37 -17.89
C PHE A 305 -1.58 15.40 -18.62
N ARG A 306 -1.61 15.75 -19.91
CA ARG A 306 -2.86 15.78 -20.70
C ARG A 306 -3.50 14.41 -20.86
N GLN A 307 -2.74 13.33 -20.83
CA GLN A 307 -3.25 11.96 -20.94
C GLN A 307 -3.89 11.45 -19.63
N VAL A 308 -3.65 12.07 -18.48
CA VAL A 308 -4.06 11.53 -17.17
C VAL A 308 -5.59 11.33 -17.07
N ASP A 309 -6.40 12.26 -17.59
CA ASP A 309 -7.87 12.14 -17.50
C ASP A 309 -8.45 10.99 -18.35
N SER A 310 -7.84 10.69 -19.51
CA SER A 310 -8.31 9.60 -20.38
C SER A 310 -7.94 8.22 -19.84
N LEU A 311 -6.93 8.13 -18.97
CA LEU A 311 -6.47 6.88 -18.35
C LEU A 311 -7.19 6.53 -17.05
N LYS A 312 -8.08 7.40 -16.58
CA LYS A 312 -8.82 7.24 -15.32
C LYS A 312 -9.73 6.01 -15.41
N GLN A 313 -9.54 5.08 -14.49
CA GLN A 313 -10.34 3.87 -14.40
C GLN A 313 -11.60 4.12 -13.56
N ARG A 314 -12.60 3.25 -13.75
CA ARG A 314 -13.79 3.20 -12.90
C ARG A 314 -13.96 1.78 -12.40
N ILE A 315 -14.02 1.61 -11.10
CA ILE A 315 -14.30 0.33 -10.45
C ILE A 315 -15.67 0.48 -9.80
N ALA A 316 -16.57 -0.45 -10.12
CA ALA A 316 -17.98 -0.36 -9.71
C ALA A 316 -18.59 1.04 -9.97
N GLY A 317 -18.28 1.62 -11.14
CA GLY A 317 -18.83 2.92 -11.57
C GLY A 317 -18.15 4.18 -10.98
N LYS A 318 -17.23 4.07 -10.02
CA LYS A 318 -16.52 5.23 -9.41
C LYS A 318 -15.01 5.20 -9.68
N SER A 319 -14.42 6.38 -9.88
CA SER A 319 -12.96 6.50 -10.05
C SER A 319 -12.21 6.53 -8.71
N ILE A 320 -10.99 5.98 -8.74
CA ILE A 320 -10.06 5.87 -7.61
C ILE A 320 -9.74 7.29 -7.07
N PRO A 321 -9.72 7.54 -5.74
CA PRO A 321 -9.47 8.87 -5.20
C PRO A 321 -8.16 9.51 -5.66
N THR A 322 -7.08 8.73 -5.69
CA THR A 322 -5.76 9.19 -6.12
C THR A 322 -5.75 9.57 -7.60
N GLU A 323 -6.48 8.83 -8.45
CA GLU A 323 -6.66 9.21 -9.86
C GLU A 323 -7.48 10.49 -9.98
N LYS A 324 -8.52 10.70 -9.15
CA LYS A 324 -9.28 11.97 -9.15
C LYS A 324 -8.41 13.15 -8.76
N PHE A 325 -7.52 12.96 -7.78
CA PHE A 325 -6.53 13.97 -7.38
C PHE A 325 -5.59 14.28 -8.55
N ALA A 326 -4.96 13.25 -9.13
CA ALA A 326 -4.08 13.37 -10.29
C ALA A 326 -4.76 14.08 -11.48
N VAL A 327 -5.99 13.69 -11.81
CA VAL A 327 -6.80 14.34 -12.85
C VAL A 327 -7.03 15.81 -12.52
N ARG A 328 -7.44 16.14 -11.29
CA ARG A 328 -7.67 17.53 -10.90
C ARG A 328 -6.41 18.38 -11.09
N LYS A 329 -5.26 17.92 -10.61
CA LYS A 329 -3.98 18.62 -10.75
C LYS A 329 -3.56 18.74 -12.22
N SER A 330 -3.77 17.70 -13.03
CA SER A 330 -3.43 17.69 -14.46
C SER A 330 -4.21 18.70 -15.31
N ARG A 331 -5.34 19.24 -14.81
CA ARG A 331 -6.14 20.26 -15.52
C ARG A 331 -5.35 21.54 -15.83
N ARG A 332 -4.31 21.85 -15.04
CA ARG A 332 -3.40 22.97 -15.32
C ARG A 332 -2.65 22.83 -16.66
N TYR A 333 -2.62 21.63 -17.24
CA TYR A 333 -2.03 21.34 -18.55
C TYR A 333 -3.07 21.14 -19.66
N SER A 334 -4.36 21.40 -19.39
CA SER A 334 -5.43 21.21 -20.36
C SER A 334 -5.16 21.93 -21.67
N ALA A 335 -5.47 21.28 -22.80
CA ALA A 335 -5.39 21.89 -24.13
C ALA A 335 -6.36 23.07 -24.32
N SER A 336 -7.36 23.21 -23.43
CA SER A 336 -8.29 24.35 -23.44
C SER A 336 -7.69 25.64 -22.89
N LEU A 337 -6.53 25.58 -22.22
CA LEU A 337 -5.85 26.75 -21.68
C LEU A 337 -4.94 27.38 -22.74
N PRO A 338 -4.75 28.72 -22.73
CA PRO A 338 -3.85 29.40 -23.67
C PRO A 338 -2.40 28.90 -23.60
N ALA A 339 -1.94 28.53 -22.40
CA ALA A 339 -0.65 27.91 -22.15
C ALA A 339 -0.76 26.96 -20.95
N PRO A 340 0.07 25.88 -20.90
CA PRO A 340 0.15 25.03 -19.72
C PRO A 340 0.67 25.81 -18.50
N VAL A 341 0.04 25.60 -17.35
CA VAL A 341 0.48 26.18 -16.07
C VAL A 341 1.23 25.10 -15.29
N LYS A 342 2.51 25.35 -15.00
CA LYS A 342 3.36 24.37 -14.31
C LYS A 342 2.88 24.14 -12.88
N LEU A 343 2.98 22.89 -12.41
CA LEU A 343 2.75 22.54 -11.00
C LEU A 343 4.01 22.82 -10.19
N ILE A 344 3.86 23.37 -8.98
CA ILE A 344 4.99 23.58 -8.08
C ILE A 344 5.33 22.28 -7.33
N VAL A 345 6.59 21.84 -7.42
CA VAL A 345 7.12 20.64 -6.76
C VAL A 345 6.19 19.40 -6.75
N PRO A 346 5.61 18.99 -7.90
CA PRO A 346 4.52 18.01 -7.93
C PRO A 346 4.89 16.63 -7.37
N ALA A 347 6.17 16.22 -7.47
CA ALA A 347 6.62 14.98 -6.86
C ALA A 347 6.58 15.03 -5.32
N LEU A 348 6.87 16.19 -4.72
CA LEU A 348 6.83 16.39 -3.27
C LEU A 348 5.39 16.52 -2.74
N GLU A 349 4.50 17.14 -3.51
CA GLU A 349 3.06 17.12 -3.23
C GLU A 349 2.54 15.68 -3.18
N MET A 350 2.89 14.86 -4.18
CA MET A 350 2.52 13.46 -4.18
C MET A 350 3.19 12.66 -3.06
N MET A 351 4.45 12.96 -2.73
CA MET A 351 5.13 12.36 -1.59
C MET A 351 4.35 12.62 -0.28
N TYR A 352 3.82 13.83 -0.09
CA TYR A 352 2.96 14.14 1.06
C TYR A 352 1.68 13.30 1.03
N VAL A 353 0.96 13.28 -0.09
CA VAL A 353 -0.29 12.50 -0.27
C VAL A 353 -0.08 11.00 0.02
N TRP A 354 1.11 10.47 -0.27
CA TRP A 354 1.47 9.06 -0.03
C TRP A 354 2.20 8.81 1.30
N ASN A 355 2.15 9.77 2.23
CA ASN A 355 2.71 9.68 3.57
C ASN A 355 4.23 9.39 3.57
N GLY A 356 4.98 10.06 2.70
CA GLY A 356 6.45 9.93 2.60
C GLY A 356 7.21 10.73 3.66
N PHE A 357 6.65 11.84 4.15
CA PHE A 357 7.32 12.72 5.12
C PHE A 357 7.70 12.03 6.44
N PRO A 358 6.85 11.17 7.04
CA PRO A 358 7.26 10.40 8.22
C PRO A 358 8.39 9.42 7.97
N ILE A 359 8.54 8.89 6.75
CA ILE A 359 9.64 7.97 6.41
C ILE A 359 10.97 8.72 6.38
N VAL A 360 11.01 9.85 5.66
CA VAL A 360 12.24 10.67 5.59
C VAL A 360 12.58 11.34 6.92
N SER A 361 11.62 11.46 7.85
CA SER A 361 11.89 11.99 9.20
C SER A 361 12.93 11.17 9.99
N LYS A 362 13.15 9.91 9.60
CA LYS A 362 14.16 9.03 10.22
C LYS A 362 15.59 9.39 9.81
N ARG A 363 15.77 10.17 8.74
CA ARG A 363 17.05 10.57 8.17
C ARG A 363 17.10 12.09 8.01
N LYS A 364 17.91 12.76 8.84
CA LYS A 364 18.00 14.23 8.86
C LYS A 364 18.49 14.79 7.54
N ASP A 365 19.48 14.17 6.92
CA ASP A 365 20.04 14.54 5.62
C ASP A 365 18.98 14.58 4.52
N LEU A 366 18.09 13.58 4.45
CA LEU A 366 17.00 13.56 3.48
C LEU A 366 15.99 14.69 3.74
N SER A 367 15.64 14.92 5.01
CA SER A 367 14.73 16.01 5.40
C SER A 367 15.33 17.40 5.13
N GLU A 368 16.65 17.57 5.33
CA GLU A 368 17.37 18.81 5.00
C GLU A 368 17.39 19.06 3.49
N ASN A 369 17.72 18.05 2.70
CA ASN A 369 17.71 18.15 1.24
C ASN A 369 16.32 18.54 0.72
N LEU A 370 15.25 17.96 1.29
CA LEU A 370 13.87 18.31 0.91
C LEU A 370 13.54 19.75 1.28
N LEU A 371 13.95 20.21 2.47
CA LEU A 371 13.77 21.60 2.88
C LEU A 371 14.43 22.56 1.89
N VAL A 372 15.67 22.29 1.48
CA VAL A 372 16.39 23.11 0.48
C VAL A 372 15.60 23.21 -0.83
N THR A 373 15.06 22.10 -1.32
CA THR A 373 14.26 22.08 -2.56
C THR A 373 12.97 22.87 -2.41
N VAL A 374 12.29 22.76 -1.26
CA VAL A 374 11.07 23.55 -0.97
C VAL A 374 11.38 25.04 -0.82
N GLU A 375 12.49 25.42 -0.19
CA GLU A 375 12.90 26.82 -0.05
C GLU A 375 13.30 27.45 -1.39
N LYS A 376 13.92 26.69 -2.30
CA LYS A 376 14.16 27.13 -3.68
C LYS A 376 12.85 27.37 -4.43
N ALA A 377 11.87 26.47 -4.27
CA ALA A 377 10.54 26.63 -4.85
C ALA A 377 9.81 27.87 -4.30
N GLU A 378 9.90 28.09 -2.99
CA GLU A 378 9.36 29.30 -2.33
C GLU A 378 9.97 30.59 -2.88
N ALA A 379 11.30 30.63 -3.04
CA ALA A 379 12.00 31.78 -3.61
C ALA A 379 11.65 32.01 -5.09
N ALA A 380 11.41 30.93 -5.86
CA ALA A 380 10.99 31.05 -7.25
C ALA A 380 9.60 31.70 -7.37
N LEU A 381 8.64 31.30 -6.52
CA LEU A 381 7.28 31.87 -6.51
C LEU A 381 7.25 33.37 -6.24
N GLN A 382 8.18 33.90 -5.43
CA GLN A 382 8.29 35.34 -5.16
C GLN A 382 8.65 36.17 -6.39
N ASN A 383 9.28 35.55 -7.39
CA ASN A 383 9.72 36.20 -8.63
C ASN A 383 8.76 35.96 -9.80
N GLU A 384 7.72 35.13 -9.62
CA GLU A 384 6.73 34.86 -10.65
C GLU A 384 5.62 35.92 -10.68
N ASN A 385 5.03 36.11 -11.86
CA ASN A 385 3.87 36.98 -12.01
C ASN A 385 2.66 36.41 -11.25
N ILE A 386 1.88 37.29 -10.62
CA ILE A 386 0.66 36.91 -9.91
C ILE A 386 -0.29 36.20 -10.89
N SER A 387 -0.65 34.97 -10.54
CA SER A 387 -1.58 34.14 -11.30
C SER A 387 -2.77 33.74 -10.42
N ASP A 388 -3.81 33.16 -11.03
CA ASP A 388 -4.94 32.62 -10.29
C ASP A 388 -4.59 31.48 -9.33
N TYR A 389 -3.39 30.90 -9.45
CA TYR A 389 -2.94 29.78 -8.63
C TYR A 389 -1.89 30.19 -7.58
N SER A 390 -1.45 31.45 -7.56
CA SER A 390 -0.29 31.85 -6.74
C SER A 390 -0.50 31.59 -5.25
N VAL A 391 -1.71 31.83 -4.72
CA VAL A 391 -2.04 31.56 -3.31
C VAL A 391 -2.05 30.06 -3.02
N ASP A 392 -2.64 29.26 -3.92
CA ASP A 392 -2.68 27.79 -3.80
C ASP A 392 -1.25 27.20 -3.83
N ASP A 393 -0.40 27.66 -4.75
CA ASP A 393 1.00 27.24 -4.89
C ASP A 393 1.85 27.67 -3.67
N GLU A 394 1.66 28.90 -3.16
CA GLU A 394 2.32 29.37 -1.93
C GLU A 394 1.91 28.53 -0.72
N CYS A 395 0.61 28.27 -0.55
CA CYS A 395 0.10 27.46 0.56
C CYS A 395 0.62 26.02 0.51
N LEU A 396 0.71 25.42 -0.68
CA LEU A 396 1.31 24.09 -0.85
C LEU A 396 2.78 24.08 -0.41
N VAL A 397 3.57 25.06 -0.86
CA VAL A 397 4.98 25.18 -0.47
C VAL A 397 5.12 25.36 1.04
N LYS A 398 4.28 26.18 1.68
CA LYS A 398 4.27 26.37 3.14
C LYS A 398 3.91 25.09 3.89
N LEU A 399 2.91 24.33 3.43
CA LEU A 399 2.57 23.04 4.01
C LEU A 399 3.79 22.09 3.97
N LEU A 400 4.39 21.90 2.79
CA LEU A 400 5.54 21.01 2.62
C LEU A 400 6.75 21.48 3.45
N LYS A 401 7.00 22.80 3.50
CA LYS A 401 8.06 23.41 4.31
C LYS A 401 7.84 23.13 5.80
N GLY A 402 6.61 23.30 6.27
CA GLY A 402 6.22 23.00 7.64
C GLY A 402 6.47 21.54 8.00
N CYS A 403 6.16 20.60 7.10
CA CYS A 403 6.46 19.18 7.30
C CYS A 403 7.97 18.90 7.40
N CYS A 404 8.80 19.49 6.54
CA CYS A 404 10.26 19.39 6.64
C CYS A 404 10.78 19.95 7.97
N LEU A 405 10.34 21.15 8.35
CA LEU A 405 10.76 21.81 9.60
C LEU A 405 10.33 21.03 10.84
N LYS A 406 9.14 20.44 10.82
CA LYS A 406 8.66 19.53 11.86
C LYS A 406 9.58 18.32 12.00
N ASN A 407 9.91 17.66 10.88
CA ASN A 407 10.83 16.51 10.88
C ASN A 407 12.21 16.87 11.45
N LEU A 408 12.69 18.08 11.14
CA LEU A 408 13.97 18.62 11.61
C LEU A 408 13.91 19.20 13.04
N GLN A 409 12.82 18.96 13.79
CA GLN A 409 12.64 19.43 15.16
C GLN A 409 12.73 20.97 15.29
N ARG A 410 12.18 21.70 14.31
CA ARG A 410 12.04 23.17 14.32
C ARG A 410 10.56 23.57 14.45
N PRO A 411 9.91 23.26 15.58
CA PRO A 411 8.45 23.32 15.69
C PRO A 411 7.87 24.72 15.50
N LEU A 412 8.52 25.75 16.05
CA LEU A 412 8.03 27.14 15.92
C LEU A 412 8.00 27.59 14.45
N GLN A 413 9.02 27.24 13.67
CA GLN A 413 9.06 27.59 12.24
C GLN A 413 8.02 26.79 11.45
N ALA A 414 7.80 25.51 11.81
CA ALA A 414 6.77 24.68 11.21
C ALA A 414 5.37 25.26 11.47
N GLU A 415 5.09 25.64 12.72
CA GLU A 415 3.83 26.26 13.13
C GLU A 415 3.56 27.57 12.38
N LEU A 416 4.56 28.42 12.19
CA LEU A 416 4.42 29.63 11.37
C LEU A 416 4.00 29.32 9.93
N CYS A 417 4.59 28.27 9.33
CA CYS A 417 4.21 27.84 7.98
C CYS A 417 2.77 27.34 7.93
N PHE A 418 2.36 26.53 8.92
CA PHE A 418 1.00 26.00 8.99
C PHE A 418 -0.05 27.09 9.24
N ASN A 419 0.23 28.02 10.14
CA ASN A 419 -0.66 29.15 10.41
C ASN A 419 -0.87 30.04 9.19
N HIS A 420 0.16 30.23 8.34
CA HIS A 420 0.01 30.95 7.09
C HIS A 420 -1.03 30.29 6.17
N VAL A 421 -0.98 28.96 5.99
CA VAL A 421 -1.96 28.24 5.14
C VAL A 421 -3.37 28.38 5.69
N ILE A 422 -3.54 28.26 7.01
CA ILE A 422 -4.85 28.39 7.68
C ILE A 422 -5.41 29.81 7.51
N GLN A 423 -4.57 30.84 7.65
CA GLN A 423 -4.98 32.23 7.47
C GLN A 423 -5.38 32.55 6.01
N SER A 424 -4.79 31.83 5.05
CA SER A 424 -5.07 31.96 3.62
C SER A 424 -6.29 31.16 3.14
N GLU A 425 -7.02 30.45 4.01
CA GLU A 425 -8.15 29.59 3.64
C GLU A 425 -9.16 30.26 2.70
N LYS A 426 -9.56 31.50 3.01
CA LYS A 426 -10.56 32.25 2.22
C LYS A 426 -10.03 32.75 0.87
N LEU A 427 -8.72 32.70 0.67
CA LEU A 427 -8.03 33.16 -0.54
C LEU A 427 -7.73 32.01 -1.51
N LEU A 428 -7.79 30.75 -1.05
CA LEU A 428 -7.62 29.56 -1.89
C LEU A 428 -8.74 29.45 -2.92
N LYS A 429 -8.38 29.15 -4.18
CA LYS A 429 -9.36 29.00 -5.27
C LYS A 429 -9.61 27.56 -5.68
N TYR A 430 -8.63 26.67 -5.54
CA TYR A 430 -8.69 25.32 -6.12
C TYR A 430 -8.36 24.22 -5.11
N ASP A 431 -7.26 24.36 -4.38
CA ASP A 431 -6.66 23.33 -3.54
C ASP A 431 -7.08 23.48 -2.08
N HIS A 432 -8.40 23.55 -1.84
CA HIS A 432 -9.00 23.66 -0.51
C HIS A 432 -8.62 22.50 0.44
N TYR A 433 -8.11 21.39 -0.09
CA TYR A 433 -7.63 20.26 0.70
C TYR A 433 -6.41 20.63 1.58
N LEU A 434 -5.68 21.70 1.22
CA LEU A 434 -4.48 22.14 1.93
C LEU A 434 -4.77 22.52 3.38
N VAL A 435 -5.94 23.10 3.65
CA VAL A 435 -6.34 23.54 5.00
C VAL A 435 -6.55 22.38 5.97
N PRO A 436 -7.45 21.40 5.70
CA PRO A 436 -7.61 20.26 6.60
C PRO A 436 -6.34 19.41 6.72
N PHE A 437 -5.52 19.33 5.67
CA PHE A 437 -4.22 18.66 5.72
C PHE A 437 -3.24 19.40 6.64
N THR A 438 -3.20 20.73 6.56
CA THR A 438 -2.37 21.56 7.44
C THR A 438 -2.81 21.48 8.89
N LEU A 439 -4.12 21.50 9.15
CA LEU A 439 -4.67 21.36 10.50
C LEU A 439 -4.30 19.99 11.11
N PHE A 440 -4.35 18.93 10.31
CA PHE A 440 -3.89 17.61 10.74
C PHE A 440 -2.41 17.63 11.12
N GLU A 441 -1.54 18.20 10.29
CA GLU A 441 -0.10 18.31 10.56
C GLU A 441 0.21 19.16 11.80
N LEU A 442 -0.52 20.26 11.99
CA LEU A 442 -0.43 21.14 13.15
C LEU A 442 -0.87 20.43 14.43
N ALA A 443 -1.95 19.66 14.38
CA ALA A 443 -2.37 18.86 15.53
C ALA A 443 -1.33 17.80 15.92
N PHE A 444 -0.71 17.15 14.94
CA PHE A 444 0.40 16.23 15.19
C PHE A 444 1.60 16.93 15.82
N LEU A 445 1.89 18.16 15.39
CA LEU A 445 2.93 19.00 16.00
C LEU A 445 2.63 19.27 17.48
N TYR A 446 1.43 19.77 17.81
CA TYR A 446 1.02 20.01 19.19
C TYR A 446 1.06 18.74 20.04
N LYS A 447 0.58 17.61 19.49
CA LYS A 447 0.67 16.31 20.16
C LYS A 447 2.12 15.95 20.50
N SER A 448 3.06 16.17 19.58
CA SER A 448 4.49 15.88 19.80
C SER A 448 5.15 16.75 20.88
N GLN A 449 4.56 17.93 21.15
CA GLN A 449 4.99 18.84 22.22
C GLN A 449 4.31 18.55 23.56
N GLY A 450 3.40 17.57 23.62
CA GLY A 450 2.59 17.27 24.82
C GLY A 450 1.34 18.15 24.97
N GLU A 451 1.02 18.99 24.00
CA GLU A 451 -0.14 19.89 24.02
C GLU A 451 -1.41 19.20 23.50
N ILE A 452 -1.85 18.15 24.21
CA ILE A 452 -2.92 17.25 23.76
C ILE A 452 -4.26 17.97 23.55
N ASP A 453 -4.65 18.86 24.46
CA ASP A 453 -5.93 19.58 24.36
C ASP A 453 -5.97 20.50 23.13
N LYS A 454 -4.84 21.16 22.82
CA LYS A 454 -4.72 21.95 21.59
C LYS A 454 -4.79 21.06 20.35
N ALA A 455 -4.09 19.93 20.37
CA ALA A 455 -4.11 18.97 19.26
C ALA A 455 -5.53 18.47 18.94
N ILE A 456 -6.31 18.09 19.97
CA ILE A 456 -7.69 17.63 19.80
C ILE A 456 -8.55 18.75 19.19
N LYS A 457 -8.49 19.97 19.76
CA LYS A 457 -9.26 21.11 19.26
C LYS A 457 -8.92 21.46 17.80
N THR A 458 -7.64 21.37 17.43
CA THR A 458 -7.20 21.58 16.04
C THR A 458 -7.75 20.50 15.11
N LEU A 459 -7.75 19.22 15.51
CA LEU A 459 -8.34 18.13 14.72
C LEU A 459 -9.85 18.28 14.53
N GLU A 460 -10.58 18.71 15.56
CA GLU A 460 -12.03 18.94 15.47
C GLU A 460 -12.40 20.04 14.45
N THR A 461 -11.46 20.94 14.19
CA THR A 461 -11.59 22.01 13.20
C THR A 461 -11.27 21.53 11.78
N ALA A 462 -10.51 20.44 11.62
CA ALA A 462 -10.19 19.85 10.33
C ALA A 462 -11.41 19.09 9.78
N ARG A 463 -12.27 19.80 9.03
CA ARG A 463 -13.49 19.24 8.43
C ARG A 463 -13.43 19.23 6.90
#